data_AF-A0A396P3A0-F1
#
_entry.id   AF-A0A396P3A0-F1
#
_cell.length_a   1.000
_cell.length_b   1.000
_cell.length_c   1.000
_cell.angle_alpha   90.00
_cell.angle_beta   90.00
_cell.angle_gamma   90.00
#
_symmetry.space_group_name_H-M   'P 1'
#
loop_
_entity.id
_entity.type
_entity.pdbx_description
1 polymer ?
#
loop_
_entity_poly.entity_id
_entity_poly.type
_entity_poly.pdbx_seq_one_letter_code
_entity_poly.pdbx_strand_id
1 'polypeptide(L)'
;MMGKRLKEIFGLILINITLVSGSLNAETVYADTQAKIEIEKTEMPLKICVDEENKKTVLQIVAAWKKIYKNNGVELMVIPSGQQASEEKVQEIQNEITTGEGPDVFLAEGPNPTWSEQRAVVFEDPKKEMYQGTFLSLKPYMKYFDIDILEEKILSAGMANEEQILIPMTYDYFLYAFTTQDLPENTEISRNWLELARQKEKAIQQIVGQRSGVQFFDTFSEVVDYKKKTLLYSEEQIKKVLDETVALKTRSLALNWKIKDTGVVSLNDLEELGGEKTVHTVFAMPNQEGGFTANVTLYAGINKNTKQPLKAVSFLQMLYSEEVLSGKGIELEDRREASNIRFPQGVSIYKKELEKRMRSLSRQDQKQIKTIQEEVNTVRFYSVWDRELNSLLSKYEAQEDEKQKEHVFIKTIQKWKGKIQK
;
A
#
# COMPACT_ATOMS: atom_id res chain seq x y z
N MET A 1 10.71 7.04 -67.43
CA MET A 1 9.57 7.84 -66.91
C MET A 1 9.38 7.54 -65.41
N MET A 2 10.42 7.75 -64.59
CA MET A 2 10.42 7.33 -63.17
C MET A 2 11.33 8.22 -62.28
N GLY A 3 11.68 9.43 -62.75
CA GLY A 3 12.58 10.36 -62.05
C GLY A 3 11.98 11.74 -61.74
N LYS A 4 10.74 12.02 -62.18
CA LYS A 4 10.06 13.31 -61.90
C LYS A 4 8.99 13.23 -60.81
N ARG A 5 8.50 12.03 -60.43
CA ARG A 5 7.50 11.86 -59.36
C ARG A 5 8.08 11.75 -57.93
N LEU A 6 9.41 11.60 -57.78
CA LEU A 6 10.02 11.58 -56.44
C LEU A 6 10.31 12.98 -55.87
N LYS A 7 10.43 14.02 -56.72
CA LYS A 7 10.72 15.39 -56.25
C LYS A 7 9.48 16.14 -55.71
N GLU A 8 8.28 15.77 -56.14
CA GLU A 8 7.04 16.37 -55.61
C GLU A 8 6.63 15.79 -54.26
N ILE A 9 6.95 14.52 -53.99
CA ILE A 9 6.63 13.88 -52.69
C ILE A 9 7.58 14.38 -51.58
N PHE A 10 8.87 14.60 -51.87
CA PHE A 10 9.80 15.19 -50.89
C PHE A 10 9.61 16.71 -50.69
N GLY A 11 9.10 17.42 -51.69
CA GLY A 11 8.76 18.85 -51.57
C GLY A 11 7.55 19.11 -50.67
N LEU A 12 6.54 18.23 -50.66
CA LEU A 12 5.40 18.33 -49.75
C LEU A 12 5.73 17.92 -48.30
N ILE A 13 6.69 17.00 -48.11
CA ILE A 13 7.10 16.56 -46.76
C ILE A 13 7.96 17.63 -46.06
N LEU A 14 8.73 18.45 -46.79
CA LEU A 14 9.48 19.55 -46.16
C LEU A 14 8.65 20.82 -45.89
N ILE A 15 7.55 21.06 -46.62
CA ILE A 15 6.71 22.25 -46.39
C ILE A 15 5.84 22.10 -45.12
N ASN A 16 5.48 20.87 -44.73
CA ASN A 16 4.77 20.63 -43.46
C ASN A 16 5.69 20.57 -42.22
N ILE A 17 7.01 20.72 -42.38
CA ILE A 17 7.96 20.73 -41.25
C ILE A 17 8.48 22.15 -40.92
N THR A 18 8.08 23.19 -41.66
CA THR A 18 8.67 24.54 -41.50
C THR A 18 7.70 25.65 -41.14
N LEU A 19 6.58 25.37 -40.45
CA LEU A 19 5.69 26.43 -39.95
C LEU A 19 4.87 26.01 -38.70
N VAL A 20 5.57 25.55 -37.66
CA VAL A 20 5.16 25.79 -36.26
C VAL A 20 6.42 26.22 -35.48
N SER A 21 7.02 27.32 -35.92
CA SER A 21 7.96 28.11 -35.11
C SER A 21 7.24 29.34 -34.55
N GLY A 22 5.98 29.14 -34.13
CA GLY A 22 5.33 30.01 -33.16
C GLY A 22 5.60 29.41 -31.80
N SER A 23 6.25 30.17 -30.92
CA SER A 23 6.40 29.93 -29.49
C SER A 23 5.47 28.83 -28.96
N LEU A 24 5.99 27.60 -28.81
CA LEU A 24 5.36 26.62 -27.94
C LEU A 24 5.45 27.22 -26.53
N ASN A 25 4.37 27.89 -26.12
CA ASN A 25 4.14 28.22 -24.73
C ASN A 25 4.28 26.91 -23.96
N ALA A 26 5.13 26.90 -22.94
CA ALA A 26 5.43 25.74 -22.13
C ALA A 26 4.24 25.24 -21.27
N GLU A 27 3.01 25.63 -21.61
CA GLU A 27 1.75 25.02 -21.18
C GLU A 27 1.45 23.67 -21.89
N THR A 28 2.17 23.30 -22.96
CA THR A 28 1.75 22.22 -23.88
C THR A 28 2.34 20.83 -23.61
N VAL A 29 3.41 20.66 -22.82
CA VAL A 29 4.10 19.36 -22.74
C VAL A 29 3.42 18.36 -21.78
N TYR A 30 2.81 18.82 -20.68
CA TYR A 30 2.00 17.95 -19.80
C TYR A 30 0.54 17.82 -20.28
N ALA A 31 0.08 18.74 -21.14
CA ALA A 31 -1.32 18.85 -21.54
C ALA A 31 -1.72 17.96 -22.73
N ASP A 32 -0.77 17.49 -23.53
CA ASP A 32 -1.06 16.78 -24.79
C ASP A 32 -1.17 15.24 -24.67
N THR A 33 -0.80 14.64 -23.53
CA THR A 33 -0.74 13.17 -23.38
C THR A 33 -1.78 12.57 -22.43
N GLN A 34 -2.43 13.35 -21.55
CA GLN A 34 -3.49 12.87 -20.66
C GLN A 34 -4.82 13.56 -20.93
N ALA A 35 -5.93 12.81 -20.81
CA ALA A 35 -7.27 13.36 -20.94
C ALA A 35 -7.48 14.50 -19.94
N LYS A 36 -7.57 15.74 -20.45
CA LYS A 36 -7.69 16.94 -19.62
C LYS A 36 -9.05 16.98 -18.94
N ILE A 37 -9.06 16.97 -17.61
CA ILE A 37 -10.29 17.16 -16.84
C ILE A 37 -10.62 18.65 -16.85
N GLU A 38 -11.80 18.99 -17.35
CA GLU A 38 -12.34 20.33 -17.16
C GLU A 38 -12.82 20.46 -15.71
N ILE A 39 -12.14 21.30 -14.92
CA ILE A 39 -12.54 21.60 -13.54
C ILE A 39 -13.31 22.91 -13.50
N GLU A 40 -14.31 22.97 -12.63
CA GLU A 40 -15.05 24.21 -12.37
C GLU A 40 -14.12 25.27 -11.77
N LYS A 41 -14.28 26.52 -12.23
CA LYS A 41 -13.58 27.68 -11.68
C LYS A 41 -14.29 28.15 -10.41
N THR A 42 -14.02 27.45 -9.31
CA THR A 42 -14.53 27.78 -7.97
C THR A 42 -13.44 28.48 -7.15
N GLU A 43 -13.84 29.41 -6.28
CA GLU A 43 -12.94 29.97 -5.26
C GLU A 43 -12.77 29.06 -4.03
N MET A 44 -13.68 28.09 -3.85
CA MET A 44 -13.63 27.15 -2.72
C MET A 44 -12.33 26.34 -2.74
N PRO A 45 -11.54 26.30 -1.65
CA PRO A 45 -10.32 25.50 -1.63
C PRO A 45 -10.65 24.01 -1.72
N LEU A 46 -9.77 23.24 -2.35
CA LEU A 46 -9.80 21.78 -2.25
C LEU A 46 -9.19 21.38 -0.89
N LYS A 47 -9.98 20.75 -0.02
CA LYS A 47 -9.51 20.28 1.28
C LYS A 47 -8.90 18.89 1.16
N ILE A 48 -7.65 18.72 1.57
CA ILE A 48 -6.92 17.45 1.48
C ILE A 48 -6.47 17.04 2.88
N CYS A 49 -6.94 15.88 3.33
CA CYS A 49 -6.45 15.25 4.56
C CYS A 49 -5.23 14.40 4.25
N VAL A 50 -4.19 14.56 5.08
CA VAL A 50 -2.90 13.89 4.90
C VAL A 50 -2.18 13.70 6.24
N ASP A 51 -1.49 12.58 6.41
CA ASP A 51 -0.57 12.37 7.54
C ASP A 51 0.67 13.29 7.45
N GLU A 52 1.20 13.72 8.60
CA GLU A 52 2.33 14.65 8.69
C GLU A 52 3.56 14.22 7.88
N GLU A 53 3.85 12.92 7.86
CA GLU A 53 4.95 12.31 7.09
C GLU A 53 4.86 12.64 5.58
N ASN A 54 3.65 12.79 5.05
CA ASN A 54 3.39 13.06 3.64
C ASN A 54 3.20 14.55 3.32
N LYS A 55 3.14 15.43 4.33
CA LYS A 55 2.85 16.86 4.15
C LYS A 55 3.76 17.54 3.13
N LYS A 56 5.08 17.33 3.24
CA LYS A 56 6.07 17.95 2.34
C LYS A 56 5.89 17.49 0.90
N THR A 57 5.71 16.19 0.71
CA THR A 57 5.46 15.55 -0.58
C THR A 57 4.18 16.09 -1.22
N VAL A 58 3.08 16.12 -0.47
CA VAL A 58 1.80 16.65 -0.96
C VAL A 58 1.88 18.13 -1.31
N LEU A 59 2.61 18.96 -0.54
CA LEU A 59 2.78 20.37 -0.88
C LEU A 59 3.50 20.58 -2.22
N GLN A 60 4.48 19.74 -2.57
CA GLN A 60 5.15 19.81 -3.88
C GLN A 60 4.19 19.45 -5.02
N ILE A 61 3.38 18.41 -4.81
CA ILE A 61 2.35 17.98 -5.75
C ILE A 61 1.29 19.07 -5.92
N VAL A 62 0.80 19.64 -4.82
CA VAL A 62 -0.14 20.78 -4.83
C VAL A 62 0.42 21.97 -5.61
N ALA A 63 1.71 22.28 -5.47
CA ALA A 63 2.32 23.37 -6.24
C ALA A 63 2.27 23.13 -7.75
N ALA A 64 2.54 21.90 -8.20
CA ALA A 64 2.41 21.51 -9.61
C ALA A 64 0.95 21.61 -10.08
N TRP A 65 0.02 21.08 -9.28
CA TRP A 65 -1.41 21.06 -9.59
C TRP A 65 -1.99 22.47 -9.76
N LYS A 66 -1.66 23.39 -8.84
CA LYS A 66 -2.12 24.78 -8.87
C LYS A 66 -1.71 25.48 -10.16
N LYS A 67 -0.50 25.21 -10.67
CA LYS A 67 0.00 25.76 -11.93
C LYS A 67 -0.75 25.22 -13.14
N ILE A 68 -0.90 23.90 -13.24
CA ILE A 68 -1.57 23.24 -14.38
C ILE A 68 -3.01 23.72 -14.51
N TYR A 69 -3.72 23.79 -13.38
CA TYR A 69 -5.14 24.11 -13.37
C TYR A 69 -5.45 25.60 -13.12
N LYS A 70 -4.42 26.45 -12.99
CA LYS A 70 -4.53 27.88 -12.64
C LYS A 70 -5.49 28.12 -11.46
N ASN A 71 -5.40 27.24 -10.45
CA ASN A 71 -6.29 27.20 -9.29
C ASN A 71 -5.52 27.58 -8.03
N ASN A 72 -6.13 28.37 -7.14
CA ASN A 72 -5.40 28.99 -6.03
C ASN A 72 -5.72 28.38 -4.65
N GLY A 73 -6.85 27.67 -4.50
CA GLY A 73 -7.32 27.19 -3.20
C GLY A 73 -7.01 25.71 -2.96
N VAL A 74 -6.05 25.42 -2.08
CA VAL A 74 -5.87 24.09 -1.45
C VAL A 74 -5.64 24.32 0.04
N GLU A 75 -6.35 23.58 0.87
CA GLU A 75 -6.22 23.56 2.32
C GLU A 75 -5.78 22.16 2.74
N LEU A 76 -4.69 22.04 3.49
CA LEU A 76 -4.23 20.76 4.02
C LEU A 76 -4.69 20.58 5.47
N MET A 77 -5.45 19.52 5.71
CA MET A 77 -5.82 19.04 7.04
C MET A 77 -4.80 17.96 7.45
N VAL A 78 -3.74 18.40 8.12
CA VAL A 78 -2.61 17.51 8.46
C VAL A 78 -2.89 16.78 9.77
N ILE A 79 -2.82 15.45 9.76
CA ILE A 79 -2.85 14.63 10.97
C ILE A 79 -1.43 14.62 11.55
N PRO A 80 -1.20 15.16 12.76
CA PRO A 80 0.12 15.22 13.35
C PRO A 80 0.59 13.83 13.80
N SER A 81 1.90 13.69 13.92
CA SER A 81 2.54 12.54 14.55
C SER A 81 2.27 12.53 16.06
N GLY A 82 2.38 11.35 16.66
CA GLY A 82 2.19 11.16 18.10
C GLY A 82 0.74 10.88 18.50
N GLN A 83 0.59 10.02 19.51
CA GLN A 83 -0.69 9.42 19.87
C GLN A 83 -1.78 10.47 20.15
N GLN A 84 -1.62 11.29 21.20
CA GLN A 84 -2.67 12.22 21.63
C GLN A 84 -3.02 13.26 20.54
N ALA A 85 -2.01 13.83 19.88
CA ALA A 85 -2.23 14.85 18.86
C ALA A 85 -2.97 14.28 17.64
N SER A 86 -2.63 13.05 17.22
CA SER A 86 -3.34 12.37 16.14
C SER A 86 -4.78 12.05 16.52
N GLU A 87 -5.05 11.61 17.75
CA GLU A 87 -6.40 11.31 18.24
C GLU A 87 -7.31 12.55 18.22
N GLU A 88 -6.82 13.68 18.74
CA GLU A 88 -7.56 14.95 18.74
C GLU A 88 -7.90 15.40 17.31
N LYS A 89 -6.93 15.34 16.39
CA LYS A 89 -7.13 15.78 15.01
C LYS A 89 -8.02 14.83 14.20
N VAL A 90 -7.87 13.51 14.40
CA VAL A 90 -8.72 12.51 13.77
C VAL A 90 -10.17 12.68 14.22
N GLN A 91 -10.40 12.92 15.51
CA GLN A 91 -11.76 13.14 16.03
C GLN A 91 -12.41 14.39 15.43
N GLU A 92 -11.65 15.49 15.27
CA GLU A 92 -12.12 16.71 14.58
C GLU A 92 -12.57 16.37 13.14
N ILE A 93 -11.73 15.68 12.37
CA ILE A 93 -12.01 15.32 10.98
C ILE A 93 -13.21 14.38 10.88
N GLN A 94 -13.31 13.36 11.74
CA GLN A 94 -14.43 12.42 11.76
C GLN A 94 -15.76 13.10 12.11
N ASN A 95 -15.74 14.10 13.00
CA ASN A 95 -16.92 14.90 13.31
C ASN A 95 -17.41 15.69 12.09
N GLU A 96 -16.49 16.31 11.33
CA GLU A 96 -16.85 17.01 10.09
C GLU A 96 -17.41 16.05 9.03
N ILE A 97 -16.82 14.85 8.87
CA ILE A 97 -17.34 13.83 7.94
C ILE A 97 -18.78 13.44 8.32
N THR A 98 -19.08 13.32 9.61
CA THR A 98 -20.41 12.91 10.12
C THR A 98 -21.50 13.95 9.81
N THR A 99 -21.16 15.23 9.73
CA THR A 99 -22.09 16.30 9.33
C THR A 99 -22.19 16.48 7.81
N GLY A 100 -21.47 15.67 7.02
CA GLY A 100 -21.42 15.76 5.57
C GLY A 100 -20.44 16.82 5.04
N GLU A 101 -19.62 17.40 5.93
CA GLU A 101 -18.51 18.29 5.61
C GLU A 101 -17.20 17.49 5.55
N GLY A 102 -16.07 18.10 5.92
CA GLY A 102 -14.77 17.46 5.99
C GLY A 102 -13.89 17.64 4.75
N PRO A 103 -12.77 16.89 4.68
CA PRO A 103 -11.88 16.88 3.53
C PRO A 103 -12.59 16.43 2.25
N ASP A 104 -12.18 16.98 1.10
CA ASP A 104 -12.62 16.51 -0.22
C ASP A 104 -11.84 15.25 -0.63
N VAL A 105 -10.54 15.24 -0.34
CA VAL A 105 -9.61 14.16 -0.67
C VAL A 105 -8.96 13.65 0.61
N PHE A 106 -8.85 12.33 0.72
CA PHE A 106 -8.06 11.66 1.75
C PHE A 106 -6.85 11.03 1.09
N LEU A 107 -5.65 11.37 1.57
CA LEU A 107 -4.44 10.60 1.35
C LEU A 107 -4.06 10.01 2.72
N ALA A 108 -4.50 8.78 2.98
CA ALA A 108 -4.58 8.23 4.33
C ALA A 108 -3.88 6.88 4.43
N GLU A 109 -3.41 6.60 5.64
CA GLU A 109 -2.85 5.30 6.04
C GLU A 109 -3.87 4.48 6.84
N GLY A 110 -3.73 3.16 6.84
CA GLY A 110 -4.43 2.27 7.78
C GLY A 110 -3.66 2.12 9.09
N PRO A 111 -4.27 1.55 10.16
CA PRO A 111 -3.64 1.45 11.48
C PRO A 111 -2.56 0.35 11.53
N ASN A 112 -1.41 0.60 10.90
CA ASN A 112 -0.32 -0.39 10.79
C ASN A 112 0.16 -0.85 12.19
N PRO A 113 0.08 -2.15 12.51
CA PRO A 113 0.49 -2.68 13.80
C PRO A 113 2.02 -2.68 14.03
N THR A 114 2.83 -2.39 13.01
CA THR A 114 4.30 -2.38 13.12
C THR A 114 4.90 -1.01 13.42
N TRP A 115 4.09 0.04 13.55
CA TRP A 115 4.58 1.35 13.96
C TRP A 115 5.22 1.30 15.35
N SER A 116 6.36 1.98 15.51
CA SER A 116 7.05 2.11 16.79
C SER A 116 6.25 2.92 17.81
N GLU A 117 5.49 3.92 17.32
CA GLU A 117 4.59 4.73 18.12
C GLU A 117 3.16 4.58 17.60
N GLN A 118 2.21 4.37 18.51
CA GLN A 118 0.81 4.33 18.11
C GLN A 118 0.33 5.73 17.75
N ARG A 119 -0.37 5.81 16.62
CA ARG A 119 -1.12 6.98 16.17
C ARG A 119 -2.51 6.57 15.73
N ALA A 120 -3.44 7.51 15.84
CA ALA A 120 -4.77 7.40 15.28
C ALA A 120 -4.71 7.63 13.76
N VAL A 121 -5.66 7.01 13.05
CA VAL A 121 -5.86 7.19 11.61
C VAL A 121 -7.31 7.59 11.38
N VAL A 122 -7.58 8.34 10.31
CA VAL A 122 -8.94 8.81 10.01
C VAL A 122 -9.91 7.66 9.78
N PHE A 123 -9.44 6.54 9.21
CA PHE A 123 -10.24 5.34 8.96
C PHE A 123 -9.55 4.11 9.55
N GLU A 124 -10.05 3.62 10.69
CA GLU A 124 -9.50 2.41 11.34
C GLU A 124 -9.73 1.13 10.53
N ASP A 125 -10.68 1.15 9.60
CA ASP A 125 -11.06 -0.01 8.79
C ASP A 125 -11.45 0.44 7.37
N PRO A 126 -10.46 0.73 6.50
CA PRO A 126 -10.72 1.27 5.17
C PRO A 126 -11.63 0.35 4.33
N LYS A 127 -11.52 -0.96 4.51
CA LYS A 127 -12.35 -1.94 3.79
C LYS A 127 -13.82 -1.85 4.22
N LYS A 128 -14.11 -1.68 5.52
CA LYS A 128 -15.47 -1.42 6.01
C LYS A 128 -16.02 -0.13 5.42
N GLU A 129 -15.24 0.95 5.43
CA GLU A 129 -15.64 2.28 4.93
C GLU A 129 -16.02 2.26 3.44
N MET A 130 -15.32 1.44 2.63
CA MET A 130 -15.67 1.23 1.22
C MET A 130 -17.09 0.67 1.02
N TYR A 131 -17.61 -0.11 1.98
CA TYR A 131 -18.97 -0.66 1.94
C TYR A 131 -20.02 0.26 2.58
N GLN A 132 -19.61 1.19 3.44
CA GLN A 132 -20.53 2.08 4.18
C GLN A 132 -20.89 3.36 3.41
N GLY A 133 -20.28 3.59 2.25
CA GLY A 133 -20.60 4.71 1.38
C GLY A 133 -19.96 6.03 1.83
N THR A 134 -18.85 5.96 2.55
CA THR A 134 -18.04 7.11 2.97
C THR A 134 -17.37 7.79 1.77
N PHE A 135 -16.96 7.01 0.79
CA PHE A 135 -16.21 7.49 -0.37
C PHE A 135 -17.07 7.58 -1.64
N LEU A 136 -16.70 8.54 -2.50
CA LEU A 136 -17.21 8.68 -3.85
C LEU A 136 -16.73 7.51 -4.72
N SER A 137 -17.62 6.95 -5.53
CA SER A 137 -17.25 5.98 -6.55
C SER A 137 -16.39 6.62 -7.63
N LEU A 138 -15.21 6.04 -7.87
CA LEU A 138 -14.25 6.49 -8.88
C LEU A 138 -14.50 5.84 -10.26
N LYS A 139 -15.39 4.85 -10.34
CA LYS A 139 -15.72 4.13 -11.59
C LYS A 139 -15.98 5.07 -12.79
N PRO A 140 -16.78 6.16 -12.68
CA PRO A 140 -17.01 7.08 -13.80
C PRO A 140 -15.77 7.88 -14.23
N TYR A 141 -14.78 7.97 -13.34
CA TYR A 141 -13.58 8.80 -13.48
C TYR A 141 -12.33 8.00 -13.84
N MET A 142 -12.38 6.66 -13.80
CA MET A 142 -11.22 5.80 -14.11
C MET A 142 -10.64 6.06 -15.50
N LYS A 143 -11.44 6.53 -16.46
CA LYS A 143 -10.99 6.95 -17.80
C LYS A 143 -9.94 8.08 -17.82
N TYR A 144 -9.79 8.82 -16.71
CA TYR A 144 -8.81 9.89 -16.59
C TYR A 144 -7.47 9.42 -16.04
N PHE A 145 -7.39 8.21 -15.50
CA PHE A 145 -6.18 7.64 -14.93
C PHE A 145 -5.49 6.75 -15.97
N ASP A 146 -4.17 6.84 -16.05
CA ASP A 146 -3.38 5.83 -16.76
C ASP A 146 -3.25 4.60 -15.84
N ILE A 147 -4.20 3.68 -15.94
CA ILE A 147 -4.21 2.47 -15.10
C ILE A 147 -3.19 1.43 -15.58
N ASP A 148 -2.71 1.53 -16.82
CA ASP A 148 -1.81 0.54 -17.41
C ASP A 148 -0.41 0.61 -16.78
N ILE A 149 -0.05 1.74 -16.18
CA ILE A 149 1.19 1.91 -15.41
C ILE A 149 1.11 1.42 -13.96
N LEU A 150 -0.08 1.05 -13.47
CA LEU A 150 -0.36 0.67 -12.07
C LEU A 150 -0.44 -0.85 -11.90
N GLU A 151 0.12 -1.39 -10.81
CA GLU A 151 0.00 -2.81 -10.47
C GLU A 151 -1.47 -3.23 -10.26
N GLU A 152 -2.01 -4.04 -11.18
CA GLU A 152 -3.44 -4.38 -11.25
C GLU A 152 -3.94 -5.10 -9.98
N LYS A 153 -3.15 -6.07 -9.49
CA LYS A 153 -3.45 -6.79 -8.24
C LYS A 153 -3.58 -5.83 -7.06
N ILE A 154 -2.72 -4.81 -7.00
CA ILE A 154 -2.72 -3.83 -5.93
C ILE A 154 -3.91 -2.88 -6.10
N LEU A 155 -4.16 -2.36 -7.31
CA LEU A 155 -5.27 -1.45 -7.62
C LEU A 155 -6.63 -2.05 -7.24
N SER A 156 -6.80 -3.35 -7.50
CA SER A 156 -8.03 -4.10 -7.26
C SER A 156 -8.42 -4.20 -5.78
N ALA A 157 -7.46 -4.03 -4.84
CA ALA A 157 -7.75 -4.03 -3.40
C ALA A 157 -8.76 -2.92 -3.02
N GLY A 158 -8.67 -1.78 -3.72
CA GLY A 158 -9.53 -0.61 -3.56
C GLY A 158 -10.93 -0.71 -4.20
N MET A 159 -11.31 -1.88 -4.71
CA MET A 159 -12.65 -2.13 -5.24
C MET A 159 -13.64 -2.64 -4.16
N ALA A 160 -14.88 -2.17 -4.26
CA ALA A 160 -16.04 -2.75 -3.58
C ALA A 160 -17.25 -2.73 -4.51
N ASN A 161 -18.05 -3.79 -4.50
CA ASN A 161 -19.26 -3.92 -5.33
C ASN A 161 -19.05 -3.58 -6.83
N GLU A 162 -17.93 -4.05 -7.41
CA GLU A 162 -17.57 -3.80 -8.83
C GLU A 162 -17.34 -2.31 -9.17
N GLU A 163 -17.03 -1.50 -8.17
CA GLU A 163 -16.67 -0.10 -8.30
C GLU A 163 -15.30 0.17 -7.66
N GLN A 164 -14.48 1.01 -8.30
CA GLN A 164 -13.27 1.54 -7.68
C GLN A 164 -13.69 2.58 -6.65
N ILE A 165 -13.36 2.37 -5.38
CA ILE A 165 -13.74 3.26 -4.27
C ILE A 165 -12.52 3.98 -3.70
N LEU A 166 -11.44 3.25 -3.47
CA LEU A 166 -10.13 3.77 -3.05
C LEU A 166 -9.10 3.46 -4.13
N ILE A 167 -8.06 4.26 -4.27
CA ILE A 167 -6.89 3.92 -5.10
C ILE A 167 -5.72 3.68 -4.14
N PRO A 168 -5.18 2.45 -4.04
CA PRO A 168 -3.95 2.19 -3.30
C PRO A 168 -2.77 2.92 -3.93
N MET A 169 -1.91 3.50 -3.10
CA MET A 169 -0.75 4.28 -3.54
C MET A 169 0.56 3.56 -3.27
N THR A 170 0.69 3.02 -2.07
CA THR A 170 1.82 2.19 -1.68
C THR A 170 1.35 0.91 -1.03
N TYR A 171 2.18 -0.12 -1.16
CA TYR A 171 1.99 -1.39 -0.50
C TYR A 171 3.31 -1.90 0.05
N ASP A 172 3.20 -2.84 0.97
CA ASP A 172 4.32 -3.54 1.58
C ASP A 172 3.93 -5.00 1.86
N TYR A 173 4.92 -5.87 1.92
CA TYR A 173 4.81 -7.18 2.54
C TYR A 173 6.16 -7.57 3.10
N PHE A 174 6.12 -8.39 4.14
CA PHE A 174 7.34 -8.72 4.83
C PHE A 174 8.14 -9.77 4.06
N LEU A 175 9.41 -9.45 3.86
CA LEU A 175 10.41 -10.34 3.29
C LEU A 175 11.39 -10.71 4.37
N TYR A 176 11.89 -11.93 4.27
CA TYR A 176 12.88 -12.49 5.17
C TYR A 176 14.01 -13.07 4.35
N ALA A 177 15.21 -12.94 4.87
CA ALA A 177 16.37 -13.55 4.29
C ALA A 177 17.24 -14.19 5.37
N PHE A 178 18.03 -15.16 4.94
CA PHE A 178 19.16 -15.70 5.67
C PHE A 178 20.19 -16.16 4.64
N THR A 179 21.42 -16.39 5.11
CA THR A 179 22.48 -16.88 4.24
C THR A 179 22.09 -18.28 3.75
N THR A 180 22.14 -18.55 2.45
CA THR A 180 21.75 -19.87 1.90
C THR A 180 22.54 -21.03 2.53
N GLN A 181 23.75 -20.77 3.01
CA GLN A 181 24.60 -21.75 3.73
C GLN A 181 24.03 -22.19 5.09
N ASP A 182 23.11 -21.42 5.68
CA ASP A 182 22.43 -21.77 6.94
C ASP A 182 21.32 -22.81 6.73
N LEU A 183 21.00 -23.15 5.47
CA LEU A 183 20.07 -24.23 5.12
C LEU A 183 20.79 -25.44 4.51
N PRO A 184 20.26 -26.65 4.75
CA PRO A 184 20.59 -27.80 3.93
C PRO A 184 20.37 -27.54 2.43
N GLU A 185 21.18 -28.16 1.59
CA GLU A 185 20.98 -28.09 0.14
C GLU A 185 19.59 -28.61 -0.26
N ASN A 186 18.94 -27.92 -1.21
CA ASN A 186 17.60 -28.24 -1.72
C ASN A 186 16.46 -28.16 -0.69
N THR A 187 16.64 -27.46 0.44
CA THR A 187 15.50 -27.16 1.33
C THR A 187 14.46 -26.33 0.59
N GLU A 188 13.24 -26.89 0.47
CA GLU A 188 12.07 -26.15 0.01
C GLU A 188 11.39 -25.44 1.18
N ILE A 189 11.06 -24.16 1.00
CA ILE A 189 10.32 -23.37 1.99
C ILE A 189 8.83 -23.52 1.70
N SER A 190 8.07 -24.07 2.65
CA SER A 190 6.64 -24.33 2.41
C SER A 190 5.85 -23.03 2.17
N ARG A 191 4.90 -23.09 1.24
CA ARG A 191 3.90 -22.05 0.98
C ARG A 191 2.64 -22.21 1.82
N ASN A 192 2.60 -23.19 2.72
CA ASN A 192 1.54 -23.33 3.71
C ASN A 192 2.07 -22.92 5.09
N TRP A 193 1.39 -21.99 5.75
CA TRP A 193 1.83 -21.46 7.03
C TRP A 193 2.03 -22.53 8.12
N LEU A 194 1.10 -23.48 8.23
CA LEU A 194 1.18 -24.54 9.25
C LEU A 194 2.35 -25.50 8.98
N GLU A 195 2.63 -25.78 7.71
CA GLU A 195 3.78 -26.60 7.33
C GLU A 195 5.10 -25.86 7.54
N LEU A 196 5.17 -24.59 7.14
CA LEU A 196 6.32 -23.72 7.39
C LEU A 196 6.64 -23.65 8.89
N ALA A 197 5.63 -23.46 9.74
CA ALA A 197 5.79 -23.43 11.18
C ALA A 197 6.29 -24.75 11.80
N ARG A 198 6.20 -25.86 11.07
CA ARG A 198 6.63 -27.20 11.50
C ARG A 198 7.95 -27.64 10.88
N GLN A 199 8.51 -26.86 9.96
CA GLN A 199 9.83 -27.13 9.38
C GLN A 199 10.89 -27.22 10.49
N LYS A 200 11.85 -28.13 10.31
CA LYS A 200 12.82 -28.51 11.36
C LYS A 200 14.17 -27.83 11.21
N GLU A 201 14.39 -27.22 10.05
CA GLU A 201 15.54 -26.43 9.72
C GLU A 201 15.60 -25.27 10.70
N LYS A 202 16.64 -25.24 11.53
CA LYS A 202 16.63 -24.32 12.67
C LYS A 202 16.69 -22.85 12.22
N ALA A 203 17.21 -22.55 11.01
CA ALA A 203 17.14 -21.22 10.42
C ALA A 203 15.70 -20.75 10.19
N ILE A 204 14.87 -21.65 9.63
CA ILE A 204 13.44 -21.41 9.44
C ILE A 204 12.76 -21.26 10.80
N GLN A 205 12.99 -22.19 11.72
CA GLN A 205 12.37 -22.13 13.06
C GLN A 205 12.72 -20.85 13.82
N GLN A 206 13.99 -20.43 13.74
CA GLN A 206 14.46 -19.21 14.38
C GLN A 206 13.74 -17.99 13.82
N ILE A 207 13.84 -17.75 12.51
CA ILE A 207 13.31 -16.54 11.86
C ILE A 207 11.79 -16.53 11.93
N VAL A 208 11.13 -17.61 11.51
CA VAL A 208 9.65 -17.67 11.52
C VAL A 208 9.14 -17.53 12.95
N GLY A 209 9.73 -18.21 13.94
CA GLY A 209 9.26 -18.09 15.33
C GLY A 209 9.47 -16.72 15.96
N GLN A 210 10.58 -16.04 15.67
CA GLN A 210 10.81 -14.67 16.15
C GLN A 210 9.83 -13.68 15.51
N ARG A 211 9.60 -13.84 14.20
CA ARG A 211 8.86 -12.85 13.40
C ARG A 211 7.35 -13.05 13.47
N SER A 212 6.86 -14.28 13.60
CA SER A 212 5.43 -14.56 13.77
C SER A 212 4.86 -13.97 15.06
N GLY A 213 5.69 -13.67 16.07
CA GLY A 213 5.25 -12.96 17.27
C GLY A 213 4.89 -11.48 17.03
N VAL A 214 5.47 -10.84 16.01
CA VAL A 214 5.23 -9.44 15.66
C VAL A 214 4.20 -9.33 14.54
N GLN A 215 4.20 -10.30 13.61
CA GLN A 215 3.43 -10.27 12.37
C GLN A 215 2.38 -11.38 12.29
N PHE A 216 1.85 -11.80 13.44
CA PHE A 216 0.81 -12.81 13.50
C PHE A 216 -0.40 -12.47 12.62
N PHE A 217 -0.74 -11.19 12.52
CA PHE A 217 -1.83 -10.70 11.68
C PHE A 217 -1.67 -11.03 10.18
N ASP A 218 -0.45 -11.16 9.66
CA ASP A 218 -0.19 -11.46 8.25
C ASP A 218 -0.29 -12.94 7.89
N THR A 219 -0.44 -13.81 8.89
CA THR A 219 -0.76 -15.22 8.66
C THR A 219 -2.17 -15.41 8.11
N PHE A 220 -3.02 -14.39 8.23
CA PHE A 220 -4.39 -14.32 7.74
C PHE A 220 -4.48 -13.33 6.57
N SER A 221 -5.19 -13.70 5.50
CA SER A 221 -5.38 -12.87 4.31
C SER A 221 -6.30 -11.68 4.61
N GLU A 222 -7.52 -11.97 5.06
CA GLU A 222 -8.55 -11.04 5.50
C GLU A 222 -9.30 -11.66 6.68
N VAL A 223 -9.75 -10.85 7.65
CA VAL A 223 -10.36 -11.39 8.88
C VAL A 223 -11.88 -11.43 8.81
N VAL A 224 -12.48 -10.48 8.09
CA VAL A 224 -13.93 -10.23 8.11
C VAL A 224 -14.51 -10.21 6.70
N ASP A 225 -15.62 -10.92 6.52
CA ASP A 225 -16.50 -10.78 5.37
C ASP A 225 -17.52 -9.67 5.69
N TYR A 226 -17.26 -8.45 5.23
CA TYR A 226 -18.15 -7.30 5.51
C TYR A 226 -19.53 -7.42 4.86
N LYS A 227 -19.67 -8.19 3.78
CA LYS A 227 -20.98 -8.41 3.14
C LYS A 227 -21.84 -9.36 3.97
N LYS A 228 -21.23 -10.45 4.46
CA LYS A 228 -21.92 -11.44 5.32
C LYS A 228 -21.93 -11.05 6.79
N LYS A 229 -21.13 -10.07 7.19
CA LYS A 229 -20.87 -9.69 8.60
C LYS A 229 -20.43 -10.88 9.44
N THR A 230 -19.48 -11.66 8.93
CA THR A 230 -18.93 -12.83 9.63
C THR A 230 -17.42 -12.81 9.61
N LEU A 231 -16.80 -13.59 10.51
CA LEU A 231 -15.38 -13.94 10.36
C LEU A 231 -15.18 -14.78 9.10
N LEU A 232 -14.05 -14.60 8.42
CA LEU A 232 -13.67 -15.42 7.26
C LEU A 232 -13.14 -16.80 7.66
N TYR A 233 -12.50 -16.88 8.83
CA TYR A 233 -11.98 -18.11 9.39
C TYR A 233 -12.87 -18.65 10.51
N SER A 234 -12.95 -19.97 10.62
CA SER A 234 -13.61 -20.63 11.74
C SER A 234 -12.83 -20.41 13.04
N GLU A 235 -13.51 -20.58 14.18
CA GLU A 235 -12.85 -20.48 15.49
C GLU A 235 -11.72 -21.52 15.61
N GLU A 236 -11.97 -22.74 15.13
CA GLU A 236 -10.99 -23.82 15.13
C GLU A 236 -9.77 -23.49 14.27
N GLN A 237 -9.96 -22.83 13.12
CA GLN A 237 -8.84 -22.40 12.26
C GLN A 237 -7.99 -21.34 12.96
N ILE A 238 -8.61 -20.29 13.51
CA ILE A 238 -7.89 -19.23 14.23
C ILE A 238 -7.14 -19.82 15.43
N LYS A 239 -7.81 -20.68 16.22
CA LYS A 239 -7.20 -21.34 17.38
C LYS A 239 -6.01 -22.21 16.97
N LYS A 240 -6.12 -22.99 15.90
CA LYS A 240 -5.03 -23.83 15.41
C LYS A 240 -3.79 -23.03 15.02
N VAL A 241 -3.98 -21.91 14.34
CA VAL A 241 -2.87 -21.00 13.95
C VAL A 241 -2.26 -20.34 15.19
N LEU A 242 -3.10 -19.94 16.13
CA LEU A 242 -2.68 -19.38 17.41
C LEU A 242 -1.81 -20.38 18.22
N ASP A 243 -2.28 -21.61 18.41
CA ASP A 243 -1.57 -22.66 19.15
C ASP A 243 -0.22 -22.99 18.50
N GLU A 244 -0.18 -23.14 17.17
CA GLU A 244 1.06 -23.45 16.45
C GLU A 244 2.05 -22.27 16.50
N THR A 245 1.56 -21.01 16.50
CA THR A 245 2.42 -19.82 16.64
C THR A 245 3.12 -19.80 17.99
N VAL A 246 2.37 -20.04 19.06
CA VAL A 246 2.89 -20.10 20.45
C VAL A 246 3.91 -21.22 20.58
N ALA A 247 3.60 -22.40 20.04
CA ALA A 247 4.50 -23.55 20.04
C ALA A 247 5.79 -23.25 19.27
N LEU A 248 5.69 -22.64 18.08
CA LEU A 248 6.84 -22.27 17.27
C LEU A 248 7.72 -21.24 17.97
N LYS A 249 7.15 -20.20 18.57
CA LYS A 249 7.90 -19.20 19.34
C LYS A 249 8.67 -19.84 20.49
N THR A 250 8.03 -20.76 21.22
CA THR A 250 8.68 -21.53 22.30
C THR A 250 9.85 -22.36 21.76
N ARG A 251 9.65 -23.09 20.64
CA ARG A 251 10.72 -23.86 19.98
C ARG A 251 11.87 -22.95 19.54
N SER A 252 11.55 -21.81 18.94
CA SER A 252 12.52 -20.82 18.45
C SER A 252 13.40 -20.27 19.57
N LEU A 253 12.81 -19.88 20.70
CA LEU A 253 13.53 -19.39 21.87
C LEU A 253 14.48 -20.45 22.48
N ALA A 254 14.11 -21.73 22.40
CA ALA A 254 14.91 -22.83 22.91
C ALA A 254 16.14 -23.18 22.04
N LEU A 255 16.21 -22.71 20.78
CA LEU A 255 17.27 -23.11 19.85
C LEU A 255 18.68 -22.61 20.26
N ASN A 256 18.77 -21.58 21.11
CA ASN A 256 20.02 -20.90 21.50
C ASN A 256 21.00 -20.70 20.32
N TRP A 257 20.47 -20.49 19.12
CA TRP A 257 21.21 -20.20 17.91
C TRP A 257 20.96 -18.72 17.61
N LYS A 258 22.02 -17.97 17.35
CA LYS A 258 21.95 -16.60 16.84
C LYS A 258 22.36 -16.63 15.37
N ILE A 259 21.40 -16.76 14.47
CA ILE A 259 21.66 -16.40 13.07
C ILE A 259 21.94 -14.90 13.01
N LYS A 260 22.86 -14.51 12.14
CA LYS A 260 23.03 -13.11 11.76
C LYS A 260 21.75 -12.73 11.01
N ASP A 261 20.83 -12.08 11.70
CA ASP A 261 19.64 -11.49 11.09
C ASP A 261 20.13 -10.60 9.94
N THR A 262 19.78 -10.97 8.71
CA THR A 262 20.17 -10.18 7.52
C THR A 262 19.33 -8.91 7.41
N GLY A 263 18.51 -8.59 8.42
CA GLY A 263 17.92 -7.27 8.66
C GLY A 263 16.67 -6.98 7.85
N VAL A 264 16.50 -7.63 6.70
CA VAL A 264 15.35 -7.32 5.84
C VAL A 264 14.09 -7.93 6.41
N VAL A 265 13.18 -7.02 6.74
CA VAL A 265 11.84 -7.30 7.26
C VAL A 265 10.81 -6.83 6.25
N SER A 266 11.04 -5.75 5.48
CA SER A 266 10.04 -5.12 4.62
C SER A 266 10.54 -4.83 3.19
N LEU A 267 9.63 -4.52 2.26
CA LEU A 267 10.02 -4.06 0.92
C LEU A 267 10.72 -2.68 0.93
N ASN A 268 10.53 -1.88 1.98
CA ASN A 268 11.20 -0.58 2.11
C ASN A 268 12.70 -0.70 2.34
N ASP A 269 13.12 -1.80 2.95
CA ASP A 269 14.50 -2.05 3.37
C ASP A 269 15.23 -3.00 2.41
N LEU A 270 14.65 -3.27 1.22
CA LEU A 270 15.24 -4.18 0.23
C LEU A 270 16.70 -3.87 -0.07
N GLU A 271 17.07 -2.59 -0.15
CA GLU A 271 18.43 -2.15 -0.47
C GLU A 271 19.47 -2.67 0.54
N GLU A 272 19.07 -3.01 1.77
CA GLU A 272 19.95 -3.58 2.78
C GLU A 272 20.47 -4.98 2.38
N LEU A 273 19.68 -5.78 1.62
CA LEU A 273 20.16 -7.04 1.05
C LEU A 273 21.31 -6.84 0.05
N GLY A 274 21.28 -5.74 -0.71
CA GLY A 274 22.26 -5.45 -1.75
C GLY A 274 23.66 -5.12 -1.21
N GLY A 275 23.75 -4.74 0.07
CA GLY A 275 25.02 -4.46 0.74
C GLY A 275 25.82 -5.71 1.11
N GLU A 276 25.18 -6.89 1.15
CA GLU A 276 25.81 -8.12 1.58
C GLU A 276 26.38 -8.91 0.39
N LYS A 277 27.63 -9.37 0.48
CA LYS A 277 28.30 -10.19 -0.56
C LYS A 277 27.89 -11.68 -0.50
N THR A 278 26.91 -12.02 0.33
CA THR A 278 26.46 -13.38 0.58
C THR A 278 25.33 -13.78 -0.36
N VAL A 279 25.18 -15.09 -0.58
CA VAL A 279 24.02 -15.63 -1.31
C VAL A 279 22.90 -15.80 -0.30
N HIS A 280 21.72 -15.27 -0.61
CA HIS A 280 20.56 -15.32 0.27
C HIS A 280 19.50 -16.27 -0.24
N THR A 281 18.80 -16.88 0.71
CA THR A 281 17.48 -17.45 0.45
C THR A 281 16.45 -16.45 0.97
N VAL A 282 15.61 -15.96 0.07
CA VAL A 282 14.60 -14.94 0.36
C VAL A 282 13.22 -15.60 0.37
N PHE A 283 12.40 -15.30 1.37
CA PHE A 283 11.03 -15.82 1.47
C PHE A 283 10.08 -14.80 2.12
N ALA A 284 8.78 -15.03 1.96
CA ALA A 284 7.71 -14.31 2.65
C ALA A 284 6.91 -15.30 3.52
N MET A 285 6.22 -14.80 4.55
CA MET A 285 5.32 -15.63 5.33
C MET A 285 4.04 -15.92 4.52
N PRO A 286 3.72 -17.19 4.25
CA PRO A 286 2.49 -17.53 3.56
C PRO A 286 1.27 -17.27 4.45
N ASN A 287 0.16 -16.91 3.81
CA ASN A 287 -1.14 -16.85 4.44
C ASN A 287 -1.80 -18.23 4.49
N GLN A 288 -2.97 -18.32 5.15
CA GLN A 288 -3.74 -19.58 5.23
C GLN A 288 -4.26 -20.11 3.89
N GLU A 289 -4.18 -19.32 2.81
CA GLU A 289 -4.70 -19.68 1.47
C GLU A 289 -3.62 -20.23 0.53
N GLY A 290 -2.37 -20.35 0.99
CA GLY A 290 -1.28 -20.94 0.21
C GLY A 290 -0.52 -19.96 -0.69
N GLY A 291 -0.68 -18.65 -0.48
CA GLY A 291 0.07 -17.60 -1.16
C GLY A 291 0.51 -16.52 -0.18
N PHE A 292 0.71 -15.29 -0.67
CA PHE A 292 1.17 -14.17 0.16
C PHE A 292 0.19 -13.00 0.20
N THR A 293 0.21 -12.29 1.33
CA THR A 293 -0.60 -11.09 1.56
C THR A 293 0.28 -9.85 1.38
N ALA A 294 -0.15 -8.93 0.52
CA ALA A 294 0.36 -7.56 0.47
C ALA A 294 -0.57 -6.61 1.21
N ASN A 295 0.00 -5.71 2.00
CA ASN A 295 -0.71 -4.72 2.77
C ASN A 295 -0.58 -3.35 2.11
N VAL A 296 -1.71 -2.72 1.80
CA VAL A 296 -1.78 -1.32 1.36
C VAL A 296 -1.43 -0.44 2.55
N THR A 297 -0.36 0.36 2.39
CA THR A 297 0.18 1.21 3.45
C THR A 297 -0.26 2.66 3.31
N LEU A 298 -0.52 3.12 2.09
CA LEU A 298 -1.05 4.45 1.78
C LEU A 298 -2.08 4.32 0.66
N TYR A 299 -3.18 5.06 0.75
CA TYR A 299 -4.22 5.07 -0.27
C TYR A 299 -4.89 6.43 -0.40
N ALA A 300 -5.56 6.62 -1.53
CA ALA A 300 -6.34 7.80 -1.82
C ALA A 300 -7.84 7.48 -1.91
N GLY A 301 -8.67 8.36 -1.37
CA GLY A 301 -10.13 8.33 -1.49
C GLY A 301 -10.70 9.72 -1.65
N ILE A 302 -11.89 9.83 -2.24
CA ILE A 302 -12.62 11.10 -2.35
C ILE A 302 -13.85 11.01 -1.45
N ASN A 303 -14.11 12.04 -0.66
CA ASN A 303 -15.32 12.12 0.17
C ASN A 303 -16.57 12.10 -0.72
N LYS A 304 -17.53 11.21 -0.44
CA LYS A 304 -18.79 11.13 -1.21
C LYS A 304 -19.58 12.44 -1.22
N ASN A 305 -19.43 13.25 -0.17
CA ASN A 305 -20.16 14.50 0.00
C ASN A 305 -19.49 15.73 -0.61
N THR A 306 -18.29 15.58 -1.21
CA THR A 306 -17.55 16.69 -1.84
C THR A 306 -18.43 17.48 -2.81
N LYS A 307 -18.32 18.80 -2.78
CA LYS A 307 -18.98 19.69 -3.75
C LYS A 307 -18.13 19.93 -5.00
N GLN A 308 -16.92 19.37 -5.05
CA GLN A 308 -15.94 19.64 -6.10
C GLN A 308 -15.32 18.33 -6.63
N PRO A 309 -16.12 17.32 -7.05
CA PRO A 309 -15.62 15.99 -7.39
C PRO A 309 -14.59 16.01 -8.53
N LEU A 310 -14.79 16.81 -9.58
CA LEU A 310 -13.82 16.91 -10.67
C LEU A 310 -12.50 17.57 -10.23
N LYS A 311 -12.54 18.51 -9.28
CA LYS A 311 -11.35 19.13 -8.70
C LYS A 311 -10.56 18.10 -7.90
N ALA A 312 -11.23 17.31 -7.07
CA ALA A 312 -10.65 16.20 -6.31
C ALA A 312 -10.05 15.12 -7.24
N VAL A 313 -10.80 14.69 -8.27
CA VAL A 313 -10.32 13.72 -9.27
C VAL A 313 -9.11 14.26 -10.03
N SER A 314 -9.09 15.54 -10.40
CA SER A 314 -7.94 16.14 -11.11
C SER A 314 -6.66 16.14 -10.28
N PHE A 315 -6.78 16.28 -8.96
CA PHE A 315 -5.64 16.17 -8.05
C PHE A 315 -5.14 14.72 -8.00
N LEU A 316 -6.05 13.73 -7.86
CA LEU A 316 -5.68 12.32 -7.88
C LEU A 316 -5.09 11.89 -9.22
N GLN A 317 -5.63 12.35 -10.35
CA GLN A 317 -5.10 12.07 -11.69
C GLN A 317 -3.61 12.42 -11.78
N MET A 318 -3.24 13.64 -11.36
CA MET A 318 -1.87 14.09 -11.39
C MET A 318 -1.00 13.34 -10.35
N LEU A 319 -1.53 13.06 -9.16
CA LEU A 319 -0.86 12.29 -8.12
C LEU A 319 -0.50 10.87 -8.57
N TYR A 320 -1.34 10.25 -9.40
CA TYR A 320 -1.15 8.92 -9.98
C TYR A 320 -0.54 8.92 -11.39
N SER A 321 -0.03 10.06 -11.85
CA SER A 321 0.68 10.16 -13.14
C SER A 321 2.02 9.41 -13.12
N GLU A 322 2.51 8.99 -14.29
CA GLU A 322 3.84 8.38 -14.40
C GLU A 322 4.90 9.36 -13.87
N GLU A 323 4.80 10.64 -14.18
CA GLU A 323 5.72 11.70 -13.78
C GLU A 323 5.90 11.75 -12.26
N VAL A 324 4.79 11.72 -11.52
CA VAL A 324 4.81 11.78 -10.05
C VAL A 324 5.22 10.42 -9.46
N LEU A 325 4.58 9.32 -9.86
CA LEU A 325 4.83 8.02 -9.25
C LEU A 325 6.23 7.45 -9.56
N SER A 326 6.81 7.76 -10.72
CA SER A 326 8.19 7.36 -11.05
C SER A 326 9.24 8.26 -10.37
N GLY A 327 8.81 9.42 -9.84
CA GLY A 327 9.67 10.47 -9.32
C GLY A 327 10.35 11.32 -10.39
N LYS A 328 10.05 11.11 -11.69
CA LYS A 328 10.62 11.89 -12.80
C LYS A 328 10.29 13.38 -12.67
N GLY A 329 9.13 13.72 -12.11
CA GLY A 329 8.59 15.07 -12.01
C GLY A 329 7.91 15.55 -13.28
N ILE A 330 7.08 16.58 -13.12
CA ILE A 330 6.29 17.21 -14.17
C ILE A 330 7.06 18.42 -14.69
N GLU A 331 7.28 18.49 -16.00
CA GLU A 331 7.90 19.65 -16.65
C GLU A 331 6.85 20.75 -16.84
N LEU A 332 6.98 21.86 -16.10
CA LEU A 332 6.11 23.03 -16.20
C LEU A 332 6.95 24.29 -16.44
N GLU A 333 6.76 24.94 -17.59
CA GLU A 333 7.46 26.18 -17.94
C GLU A 333 8.97 26.09 -17.68
N ASP A 334 9.48 26.83 -16.70
CA ASP A 334 10.91 26.97 -16.43
C ASP A 334 11.43 26.03 -15.34
N ARG A 335 10.57 25.15 -14.78
CA ARG A 335 11.00 24.27 -13.69
C ARG A 335 10.27 22.93 -13.68
N ARG A 336 10.99 21.92 -13.20
CA ARG A 336 10.44 20.61 -12.93
C ARG A 336 9.83 20.59 -11.53
N GLU A 337 8.55 20.23 -11.46
CA GLU A 337 7.76 20.18 -10.24
C GLU A 337 7.47 18.72 -9.86
N ALA A 338 7.11 18.48 -8.60
CA ALA A 338 6.75 17.14 -8.11
C ALA A 338 7.77 16.04 -8.51
N SER A 339 9.05 16.38 -8.57
CA SER A 339 10.16 15.45 -8.83
C SER A 339 10.72 14.87 -7.55
N ASN A 340 11.36 13.69 -7.63
CA ASN A 340 11.94 12.98 -6.49
C ASN A 340 10.93 12.70 -5.38
N ILE A 341 9.66 12.52 -5.76
CA ILE A 341 8.59 12.12 -4.86
C ILE A 341 8.83 10.66 -4.47
N ARG A 342 8.87 10.41 -3.16
CA ARG A 342 8.87 9.08 -2.57
C ARG A 342 7.93 9.11 -1.38
N PHE A 343 7.11 8.08 -1.29
CA PHE A 343 6.26 7.82 -0.14
C PHE A 343 7.00 6.85 0.79
N PRO A 344 7.28 7.23 2.05
CA PRO A 344 8.05 6.39 2.96
C PRO A 344 7.32 5.12 3.41
N GLN A 345 6.01 5.04 3.21
CA GLN A 345 5.16 3.96 3.71
C GLN A 345 5.34 2.63 2.99
N GLY A 346 5.96 2.58 1.81
CA GLY A 346 6.00 1.35 1.01
C GLY A 346 6.58 1.52 -0.38
N VAL A 347 6.40 0.46 -1.18
CA VAL A 347 6.64 0.47 -2.62
C VAL A 347 5.44 1.11 -3.30
N SER A 348 5.69 2.04 -4.22
CA SER A 348 4.61 2.63 -5.02
C SER A 348 3.90 1.57 -5.87
N ILE A 349 2.60 1.76 -6.08
CA ILE A 349 1.79 0.98 -7.02
C ILE A 349 2.29 1.06 -8.48
N TYR A 350 3.18 1.99 -8.81
CA TYR A 350 3.78 2.06 -10.16
C TYR A 350 4.55 0.78 -10.49
N LYS A 351 4.20 0.12 -11.60
CA LYS A 351 4.71 -1.23 -11.97
C LYS A 351 6.24 -1.36 -11.96
N LYS A 352 6.95 -0.28 -12.27
CA LYS A 352 8.42 -0.30 -12.36
C LYS A 352 9.12 0.05 -11.05
N GLU A 353 8.39 0.43 -10.00
CA GLU A 353 9.00 0.87 -8.73
C GLU A 353 9.67 -0.29 -8.00
N LEU A 354 9.03 -1.46 -7.89
CA LEU A 354 9.64 -2.63 -7.27
C LEU A 354 10.91 -3.06 -8.02
N GLU A 355 10.84 -3.14 -9.35
CA GLU A 355 12.00 -3.48 -10.18
C GLU A 355 13.16 -2.48 -10.03
N LYS A 356 12.84 -1.19 -9.87
CA LYS A 356 13.83 -0.14 -9.63
C LYS A 356 14.52 -0.33 -8.28
N ARG A 357 13.78 -0.65 -7.21
CA ARG A 357 14.33 -0.90 -5.87
C ARG A 357 15.23 -2.14 -5.81
N MET A 358 14.91 -3.16 -6.62
CA MET A 358 15.70 -4.39 -6.64
C MET A 358 17.00 -4.31 -7.46
N ARG A 359 17.32 -3.17 -8.11
CA ARG A 359 18.48 -3.04 -9.01
C ARG A 359 19.83 -3.28 -8.34
N SER A 360 19.95 -2.98 -7.05
CA SER A 360 21.16 -3.19 -6.27
C SER A 360 21.35 -4.65 -5.84
N LEU A 361 20.32 -5.49 -5.99
CA LEU A 361 20.31 -6.86 -5.48
C LEU A 361 20.95 -7.85 -6.46
N SER A 362 21.35 -9.01 -5.92
CA SER A 362 21.84 -10.11 -6.75
C SER A 362 20.74 -10.62 -7.70
N ARG A 363 21.12 -11.21 -8.83
CA ARG A 363 20.14 -11.81 -9.78
C ARG A 363 19.27 -12.89 -9.13
N GLN A 364 19.82 -13.61 -8.16
CA GLN A 364 19.12 -14.65 -7.43
C GLN A 364 18.05 -14.05 -6.50
N ASP A 365 18.39 -13.00 -5.75
CA ASP A 365 17.43 -12.31 -4.87
C ASP A 365 16.31 -11.66 -5.68
N GLN A 366 16.66 -11.00 -6.79
CA GLN A 366 15.67 -10.45 -7.73
C GLN A 366 14.70 -11.53 -8.22
N LYS A 367 15.19 -12.72 -8.57
CA LYS A 367 14.34 -13.83 -9.03
C LYS A 367 13.41 -14.31 -7.91
N GLN A 368 13.92 -14.51 -6.70
CA GLN A 368 13.13 -14.97 -5.56
C GLN A 368 12.02 -13.96 -5.21
N ILE A 369 12.34 -12.66 -5.15
CA ILE A 369 11.36 -11.60 -4.86
C ILE A 369 10.31 -11.51 -5.97
N LYS A 370 10.70 -11.63 -7.25
CA LYS A 370 9.73 -11.67 -8.37
C LYS A 370 8.77 -12.85 -8.25
N THR A 371 9.27 -14.04 -7.90
CA THR A 371 8.41 -15.20 -7.65
C THR A 371 7.44 -14.96 -6.50
N ILE A 372 7.90 -14.35 -5.40
CA ILE A 372 7.03 -13.97 -4.27
C ILE A 372 5.95 -12.98 -4.72
N GLN A 373 6.32 -11.94 -5.48
CA GLN A 373 5.38 -10.96 -6.04
C GLN A 373 4.32 -11.62 -6.93
N GLU A 374 4.72 -12.58 -7.76
CA GLU A 374 3.81 -13.35 -8.61
C GLU A 374 2.84 -14.21 -7.79
N GLU A 375 3.29 -14.75 -6.65
CA GLU A 375 2.55 -15.58 -5.70
C GLU A 375 1.69 -14.78 -4.70
N VAL A 376 1.76 -13.44 -4.69
CA VAL A 376 0.81 -12.59 -3.94
C VAL A 376 -0.61 -12.85 -4.47
N ASN A 377 -1.46 -13.41 -3.60
CA ASN A 377 -2.85 -13.78 -3.90
C ASN A 377 -3.87 -12.94 -3.13
N THR A 378 -3.43 -12.22 -2.09
CA THR A 378 -4.26 -11.28 -1.35
C THR A 378 -3.60 -9.91 -1.30
N VAL A 379 -4.38 -8.87 -1.54
CA VAL A 379 -3.99 -7.49 -1.25
C VAL A 379 -5.09 -6.87 -0.39
N ARG A 380 -4.72 -6.35 0.78
CA ARG A 380 -5.66 -5.80 1.77
C ARG A 380 -5.18 -4.47 2.33
N PHE A 381 -6.07 -3.77 3.03
CA PHE A 381 -5.69 -2.60 3.83
C PHE A 381 -5.42 -3.04 5.26
N TYR A 382 -4.47 -2.36 5.93
CA TYR A 382 -4.40 -2.46 7.39
C TYR A 382 -5.73 -2.04 8.01
N SER A 383 -6.11 -2.72 9.08
CA SER A 383 -7.36 -2.51 9.79
C SER A 383 -7.20 -2.73 11.29
N VAL A 384 -8.23 -2.34 12.05
CA VAL A 384 -8.33 -2.62 13.48
C VAL A 384 -8.21 -4.12 13.82
N TRP A 385 -8.51 -5.01 12.87
CA TRP A 385 -8.41 -6.46 13.08
C TRP A 385 -6.97 -6.95 13.21
N ASP A 386 -6.01 -6.27 12.60
CA ASP A 386 -4.59 -6.64 12.70
C ASP A 386 -4.07 -6.44 14.13
N ARG A 387 -4.45 -5.32 14.75
CA ARG A 387 -4.17 -5.04 16.16
C ARG A 387 -4.90 -6.01 17.08
N GLU A 388 -6.16 -6.35 16.78
CA GLU A 388 -6.93 -7.31 17.57
C GLU A 388 -6.31 -8.72 17.50
N LEU A 389 -5.82 -9.18 16.34
CA LEU A 389 -5.08 -10.44 16.17
C LEU A 389 -3.80 -10.47 17.00
N ASN A 390 -2.96 -9.43 16.91
CA ASN A 390 -1.74 -9.34 17.72
C ASN A 390 -2.04 -9.26 19.23
N SER A 391 -3.11 -8.56 19.62
CA SER A 391 -3.60 -8.52 21.00
C SER A 391 -4.07 -9.89 21.47
N LEU A 392 -4.76 -10.66 20.61
CA LEU A 392 -5.18 -12.03 20.92
C LEU A 392 -3.95 -12.90 21.19
N LEU A 393 -2.95 -12.89 20.29
CA LEU A 393 -1.70 -13.65 20.48
C LEU A 393 -1.04 -13.28 21.82
N SER A 394 -0.84 -11.99 22.07
CA SER A 394 -0.17 -11.50 23.28
C SER A 394 -0.90 -11.94 24.56
N LYS A 395 -2.23 -11.83 24.60
CA LYS A 395 -3.04 -12.23 25.76
C LYS A 395 -3.06 -13.74 25.96
N TYR A 396 -3.09 -14.49 24.87
CA TYR A 396 -3.10 -15.95 24.86
C TYR A 396 -1.76 -16.52 25.35
N GLU A 397 -0.65 -15.97 24.86
CA GLU A 397 0.71 -16.32 25.28
C GLU A 397 0.98 -16.02 26.76
N ALA A 398 0.34 -15.00 27.32
CA ALA A 398 0.49 -14.63 28.72
C ALA A 398 -0.17 -15.63 29.69
N GLN A 399 -0.93 -16.62 29.21
CA GLN A 399 -1.57 -17.63 30.06
C GLN A 399 -0.74 -18.90 30.12
N GLU A 400 -0.53 -19.43 31.33
CA GLU A 400 0.20 -20.68 31.55
C GLU A 400 -0.72 -21.92 31.42
N ASP A 401 -1.98 -21.79 31.82
CA ASP A 401 -2.96 -22.88 31.85
C ASP A 401 -3.85 -22.92 30.60
N GLU A 402 -4.11 -24.12 30.08
CA GLU A 402 -4.90 -24.34 28.86
C GLU A 402 -6.38 -23.89 29.01
N LYS A 403 -6.98 -23.96 30.20
CA LYS A 403 -8.34 -23.45 30.41
C LYS A 403 -8.38 -21.93 30.38
N GLN A 404 -7.33 -21.26 30.88
CA GLN A 404 -7.21 -19.80 30.82
C GLN A 404 -7.02 -19.33 29.37
N LYS A 405 -6.14 -20.00 28.62
CA LYS A 405 -5.98 -19.79 27.17
C LYS A 405 -7.30 -19.92 26.43
N GLU A 406 -8.03 -20.99 26.68
CA GLU A 406 -9.34 -21.24 26.08
C GLU A 406 -10.35 -20.14 26.44
N HIS A 407 -10.39 -19.71 27.70
CA HIS A 407 -11.26 -18.62 28.14
C HIS A 407 -10.93 -17.30 27.42
N VAL A 408 -9.64 -16.95 27.30
CA VAL A 408 -9.19 -15.75 26.57
C VAL A 408 -9.61 -15.81 25.10
N PHE A 409 -9.42 -16.96 24.46
CA PHE A 409 -9.79 -17.18 23.07
C PHE A 409 -11.30 -17.01 22.86
N ILE A 410 -12.13 -17.77 23.56
CA ILE A 410 -13.61 -17.72 23.42
C ILE A 410 -14.14 -16.32 23.66
N LYS A 411 -13.70 -15.65 24.74
CA LYS A 411 -14.14 -14.30 25.08
C LYS A 411 -13.78 -13.30 23.99
N THR A 412 -12.59 -13.43 23.41
CA THR A 412 -12.13 -12.52 22.33
C THR A 412 -12.91 -12.73 21.06
N ILE A 413 -13.12 -13.98 20.63
CA ILE A 413 -13.91 -14.30 19.44
C ILE A 413 -15.36 -13.82 19.59
N GLN A 414 -15.98 -14.00 20.77
CA GLN A 414 -17.32 -13.47 21.04
C GLN A 414 -17.38 -11.94 20.92
N LYS A 415 -16.36 -11.22 21.44
CA LYS A 415 -16.25 -9.76 21.27
C LYS A 415 -16.15 -9.38 19.80
N TRP A 416 -15.33 -10.09 19.01
CA TRP A 416 -15.17 -9.81 17.58
C TRP A 416 -16.47 -10.01 16.82
N LYS A 417 -17.16 -11.14 17.05
CA LYS A 417 -18.49 -11.38 16.47
C LYS A 417 -19.47 -10.25 16.79
N GLY A 418 -19.48 -9.78 18.04
CA GLY A 418 -20.31 -8.63 18.43
C GLY A 418 -19.92 -7.32 17.75
N LYS A 419 -18.62 -7.08 17.52
CA LYS A 419 -18.11 -5.88 16.82
C LYS A 419 -18.42 -5.92 15.32
N ILE A 420 -18.35 -7.08 14.67
CA ILE A 420 -18.62 -7.25 13.23
C ILE A 420 -20.10 -6.99 12.90
N GLN A 421 -21.01 -7.33 13.82
CA GLN A 421 -22.45 -7.12 13.61
C GLN A 421 -22.86 -5.64 13.66
N LYS A 422 -22.05 -4.78 14.28
CA LYS A 422 -22.25 -3.32 14.36
C LYS A 422 -21.66 -2.63 13.13
#